data_AF-A0A4Z2ILE1-F1
#
_entry.id   AF-A0A4Z2ILE1-F1
#
_cell.length_a   1.000
_cell.length_b   1.000
_cell.length_c   1.000
_cell.angle_alpha   90.00
_cell.angle_beta   90.00
_cell.angle_gamma   90.00
#
_symmetry.space_group_name_H-M   'P 1'
#
loop_
_entity.id
_entity.type
_entity.pdbx_description
1 polymer ?
#
loop_
_entity_poly.entity_id
_entity_poly.type
_entity_poly.pdbx_seq_one_letter_code
_entity_poly.pdbx_strand_id
1 'polypeptide(L)'
;MRVQTLSRDQILQALAGRCRALAADDNRGFRREFEELEEVGRELAARAGGAAGNREKNRYPQILPYDHCRVRLSVQNAQTHTDYINASFVPDQYLLVHQCLLHWLRGGASAR
;
A
#
# COMPACT_ATOMS: atom_id res chain seq x y z
N MET A 1 28.79 -6.56 15.50
CA MET A 1 28.36 -6.87 14.13
C MET A 1 28.86 -5.77 13.20
N ARG A 2 29.66 -6.10 12.16
CA ARG A 2 30.00 -5.13 11.10
C ARG A 2 28.85 -5.13 10.10
N VAL A 3 28.17 -3.99 9.95
CA VAL A 3 27.23 -3.79 8.83
C VAL A 3 28.09 -3.68 7.57
N GLN A 4 27.96 -4.62 6.65
CA GLN A 4 28.57 -4.50 5.33
C GLN A 4 27.74 -3.51 4.50
N THR A 5 28.35 -2.38 4.14
CA THR A 5 27.74 -1.40 3.25
C THR A 5 27.95 -1.85 1.80
N LEU A 6 26.87 -2.12 1.07
CA LEU A 6 26.91 -2.43 -0.36
C LEU A 6 26.96 -1.15 -1.19
N SER A 7 27.63 -1.19 -2.35
CA SER A 7 27.57 -0.10 -3.32
C SER A 7 26.20 -0.02 -3.98
N ARG A 8 25.86 1.15 -4.53
CA ARG A 8 24.63 1.34 -5.31
C ARG A 8 24.51 0.32 -6.45
N ASP A 9 25.61 0.06 -7.16
CA ASP A 9 25.60 -0.87 -8.28
C ASP A 9 25.37 -2.31 -7.84
N GLN A 10 25.95 -2.71 -6.71
CA GLN A 10 25.70 -4.03 -6.12
C GLN A 10 24.23 -4.21 -5.72
N ILE A 11 23.61 -3.18 -5.13
CA ILE A 11 22.18 -3.19 -4.78
C ILE A 11 21.31 -3.32 -6.04
N LEU A 12 21.59 -2.52 -7.07
CA LEU A 12 20.83 -2.55 -8.32
C LEU A 12 20.96 -3.89 -9.05
N GLN A 13 22.16 -4.47 -9.07
CA GLN A 13 22.39 -5.80 -9.65
C GLN A 13 21.63 -6.89 -8.89
N ALA A 14 21.65 -6.85 -7.55
CA ALA A 14 20.90 -7.79 -6.72
C ALA A 14 19.39 -7.67 -6.95
N LEU A 15 18.85 -6.43 -6.99
CA LEU A 15 17.44 -6.17 -7.26
C LEU A 15 17.05 -6.70 -8.65
N ALA A 16 17.81 -6.38 -9.69
CA ALA A 16 17.55 -6.85 -11.05
C ALA A 16 17.59 -8.38 -11.14
N GLY A 17 18.52 -9.03 -10.44
CA GLY A 17 18.59 -10.48 -10.33
C GLY A 17 17.32 -11.06 -9.68
N ARG A 18 16.88 -10.48 -8.56
CA ARG A 18 15.66 -10.92 -7.86
C ARG A 18 14.41 -10.72 -8.71
N CYS A 19 14.26 -9.58 -9.38
CA CYS A 19 13.11 -9.33 -10.26
C CYS A 19 13.05 -10.35 -11.40
N ARG A 20 14.18 -10.69 -12.03
CA ARG A 20 14.21 -11.75 -13.06
C ARG A 20 13.79 -13.11 -12.51
N ALA A 21 14.28 -13.48 -11.33
CA ALA A 21 13.93 -14.74 -10.70
C ALA A 21 12.42 -14.81 -10.34
N LEU A 22 11.84 -13.73 -9.84
CA LEU A 22 10.41 -13.67 -9.48
C LEU A 22 9.48 -13.61 -10.70
N ALA A 23 9.95 -13.01 -11.80
CA ALA A 23 9.23 -12.91 -13.07
C ALA A 23 9.20 -14.23 -13.86
N ALA A 24 10.10 -15.18 -13.55
CA ALA A 24 10.15 -16.48 -14.20
C ALA A 24 8.81 -17.24 -14.07
N ASP A 25 8.57 -18.15 -15.01
CA ASP A 25 7.37 -19.01 -15.03
C ASP A 25 6.06 -18.20 -14.94
N ASP A 26 5.88 -17.22 -15.84
CA ASP A 26 4.70 -16.35 -15.88
C ASP A 26 4.44 -15.59 -14.56
N ASN A 27 5.49 -14.93 -14.06
CA ASN A 27 5.46 -14.17 -12.80
C ASN A 27 5.05 -15.01 -11.58
N ARG A 28 5.30 -16.33 -11.58
CA ARG A 28 4.92 -17.22 -10.47
C ARG A 28 5.49 -16.76 -9.13
N GLY A 29 6.73 -16.28 -9.10
CA GLY A 29 7.36 -15.77 -7.88
C GLY A 29 6.66 -14.53 -7.35
N PHE A 30 6.38 -13.55 -8.22
CA PHE A 30 5.62 -12.35 -7.84
C PHE A 30 4.21 -12.67 -7.36
N ARG A 31 3.51 -13.59 -8.03
CA ARG A 31 2.16 -14.01 -7.65
C ARG A 31 2.13 -14.59 -6.24
N ARG A 32 3.08 -15.46 -5.93
CA ARG A 32 3.22 -16.05 -4.60
C ARG A 32 3.51 -15.00 -3.53
N GLU A 33 4.51 -14.13 -3.75
CA GLU A 33 4.83 -13.07 -2.78
C GLU A 33 3.62 -12.12 -2.58
N PHE A 34 2.80 -11.90 -3.61
CA PHE A 34 1.58 -11.09 -3.51
C PHE A 34 0.44 -11.81 -2.74
N GLU A 35 0.24 -13.11 -2.97
CA GLU A 35 -0.74 -13.91 -2.23
C GLU A 35 -0.43 -13.94 -0.72
N GLU A 36 0.85 -13.94 -0.33
CA GLU A 36 1.27 -13.84 1.07
C GLU A 36 0.84 -12.52 1.74
N LEU A 37 0.56 -11.46 0.97
CA LEU A 37 0.06 -10.19 1.50
C LEU A 37 -1.45 -10.20 1.79
N GLU A 38 -2.19 -11.21 1.32
CA GLU A 38 -3.65 -11.24 1.40
C GLU A 38 -4.17 -11.22 2.85
N GLU A 39 -3.41 -11.81 3.77
CA GLU A 39 -3.72 -11.86 5.20
C GLU A 39 -3.33 -10.60 5.97
N VAL A 40 -2.52 -9.72 5.37
CA VAL A 40 -1.96 -8.56 6.09
C VAL A 40 -3.07 -7.56 6.42
N GLY A 41 -3.31 -7.37 7.72
CA GLY A 41 -4.21 -6.35 8.25
C GLY A 41 -5.69 -6.73 8.23
N ARG A 42 -6.05 -7.96 7.85
CA ARG A 42 -7.44 -8.44 7.87
C ARG A 42 -8.09 -8.40 9.25
N GLU A 43 -7.27 -8.53 10.28
CA GLU A 43 -7.66 -8.48 11.70
C GLU A 43 -7.93 -7.05 12.20
N LEU A 44 -7.53 -6.03 11.44
CA LEU A 44 -7.66 -4.64 11.85
C LEU A 44 -9.11 -4.17 11.77
N ALA A 45 -9.54 -3.42 12.79
CA ALA A 45 -10.92 -2.98 12.90
C ALA A 45 -11.26 -1.89 11.86
N ALA A 46 -12.44 -1.99 11.25
CA ALA A 46 -13.03 -1.00 10.34
C ALA A 46 -14.47 -0.63 10.76
N ARG A 47 -14.71 -0.50 12.08
CA ARG A 47 -16.06 -0.37 12.66
C ARG A 47 -16.75 0.91 12.21
N ALA A 48 -16.02 2.02 12.10
CA ALA A 48 -16.59 3.29 11.65
C ALA A 48 -17.13 3.19 10.22
N GLY A 49 -16.42 2.49 9.32
CA GLY A 49 -16.86 2.28 7.94
C GLY A 49 -18.06 1.34 7.81
N GLY A 50 -18.16 0.34 8.69
CA GLY A 50 -19.27 -0.63 8.71
C GLY A 50 -20.56 -0.14 9.40
N ALA A 51 -20.50 0.99 10.12
CA ALA A 51 -21.63 1.57 10.82
C ALA A 51 -22.78 1.92 9.87
N ALA A 52 -24.03 1.69 10.31
CA ALA A 52 -25.21 1.84 9.45
C ALA A 52 -25.30 3.23 8.80
N GLY A 53 -25.06 4.31 9.56
CA GLY A 53 -25.10 5.70 9.05
C GLY A 53 -23.86 6.15 8.27
N ASN A 54 -23.00 5.21 7.87
CA ASN A 54 -21.85 5.46 7.00
C ASN A 54 -21.83 4.55 5.76
N ARG A 55 -22.77 3.60 5.63
CA ARG A 55 -22.75 2.60 4.55
C ARG A 55 -22.88 3.26 3.18
N GLU A 56 -23.80 4.21 3.07
CA GLU A 56 -24.05 5.01 1.88
C GLU A 56 -22.91 5.97 1.52
N LYS A 57 -21.97 6.21 2.44
CA LYS A 57 -20.77 7.05 2.22
C LYS A 57 -19.61 6.24 1.63
N ASN A 58 -19.78 4.93 1.45
CA ASN A 58 -18.78 4.04 0.86
C ASN A 58 -19.15 3.69 -0.59
N ARG A 59 -18.21 3.87 -1.52
CA ARG A 59 -18.41 3.43 -2.91
C ARG A 59 -18.50 1.90 -3.03
N TYR A 60 -17.73 1.19 -2.21
CA TYR A 60 -17.70 -0.28 -2.18
C TYR A 60 -17.86 -0.77 -0.73
N PRO A 61 -18.85 -1.62 -0.42
CA PRO A 61 -19.08 -2.12 0.94
C PRO A 61 -17.89 -2.86 1.56
N GLN A 62 -17.07 -3.50 0.73
CA GLN A 62 -15.91 -4.29 1.12
C GLN A 62 -14.60 -3.47 1.22
N ILE A 63 -14.61 -2.20 0.82
CA ILE A 63 -13.43 -1.34 0.86
C ILE A 63 -13.67 -0.23 1.90
N LEU A 64 -13.24 -0.49 3.13
CA LEU A 64 -13.45 0.37 4.29
C LEU A 64 -12.11 0.83 4.87
N PRO A 65 -12.03 2.05 5.43
CA PRO A 65 -10.83 2.51 6.11
C PRO A 65 -10.72 1.84 7.49
N TYR A 66 -9.50 1.49 7.90
CA TYR A 66 -9.26 0.99 9.26
C TYR A 66 -9.38 2.12 10.28
N ASP A 67 -9.92 1.80 11.47
CA ASP A 67 -10.25 2.78 12.51
C ASP A 67 -9.02 3.54 13.05
N HIS A 68 -7.85 2.91 13.02
CA HIS A 68 -6.59 3.46 13.55
C HIS A 68 -5.93 4.48 12.62
N CYS A 69 -6.23 4.43 11.31
CA CYS A 69 -5.63 5.33 10.31
C CYS A 69 -6.66 6.12 9.50
N ARG A 70 -7.97 5.96 9.77
CA ARG A 70 -8.99 6.74 9.06
C ARG A 70 -8.82 8.24 9.27
N VAL A 71 -9.10 9.01 8.22
CA VAL A 71 -9.25 10.47 8.33
C VAL A 71 -10.54 10.78 9.10
N ARG A 72 -10.46 11.69 10.07
CA ARG A 72 -11.62 12.13 10.86
C ARG A 72 -11.94 13.58 10.51
N LEU A 73 -13.16 13.83 10.03
CA LEU A 73 -13.66 15.18 9.81
C LEU A 73 -14.09 15.83 11.12
N SER A 74 -14.18 17.16 11.13
CA SER A 74 -14.81 17.89 12.23
C SER A 74 -16.30 17.52 12.30
N VAL A 75 -16.78 17.20 13.51
CA VAL A 75 -18.20 16.91 13.75
C VAL A 75 -19.02 18.18 13.47
N GLN A 76 -20.03 18.07 12.61
CA GLN A 76 -20.93 19.17 12.29
C GLN A 76 -22.19 19.10 13.15
N ASN A 77 -22.60 20.23 13.74
CA ASN A 77 -23.88 20.40 14.45
C ASN A 77 -24.20 19.33 15.52
N ALA A 78 -23.16 18.75 16.15
CA ALA A 78 -23.29 17.60 17.07
C ALA A 78 -24.01 16.38 16.48
N GLN A 79 -24.12 16.27 15.15
CA GLN A 79 -24.72 15.14 14.47
C GLN A 79 -23.74 13.97 14.41
N THR A 80 -24.22 12.79 14.81
CA THR A 80 -23.46 11.55 14.73
C THR A 80 -23.09 11.25 13.27
N HIS A 81 -21.97 10.55 13.06
CA HIS A 81 -21.50 10.09 11.74
C HIS A 81 -21.08 11.19 10.74
N THR A 82 -21.03 12.47 11.16
CA THR A 82 -20.51 13.57 10.32
C THR A 82 -18.98 13.62 10.29
N ASP A 83 -18.31 12.90 11.19
CA ASP A 83 -16.85 12.80 11.27
C ASP A 83 -16.24 11.80 10.27
N TYR A 84 -17.07 11.13 9.48
CA TYR A 84 -16.66 10.01 8.62
C TYR A 84 -16.46 10.42 7.17
N ILE A 85 -15.31 10.02 6.64
CA ILE A 85 -15.01 9.93 5.21
C ILE A 85 -14.27 8.61 4.96
N ASN A 86 -14.53 7.95 3.84
CA ASN A 86 -13.79 6.76 3.44
C ASN A 86 -12.39 7.16 2.90
N ALA A 87 -11.45 7.37 3.83
CA ALA A 87 -10.06 7.69 3.55
C ALA A 87 -9.17 7.28 4.73
N SER A 88 -7.92 6.92 4.44
CA SER A 88 -6.91 6.54 5.42
C SER A 88 -5.62 7.34 5.22
N PHE A 89 -4.94 7.68 6.32
CA PHE A 89 -3.56 8.17 6.27
C PHE A 89 -2.65 7.01 5.86
N VAL A 90 -1.83 7.22 4.83
CA VAL A 90 -0.82 6.26 4.37
C VAL A 90 0.56 6.89 4.60
N PRO A 91 1.44 6.25 5.38
CA PRO A 91 2.78 6.80 5.62
C PRO A 91 3.58 6.94 4.32
N ASP A 92 4.36 8.03 4.21
CA ASP A 92 5.14 8.39 3.02
C ASP A 92 6.11 7.29 2.58
N GLN A 93 6.58 6.47 3.51
CA GLN A 93 7.47 5.33 3.26
C GLN A 93 6.83 4.28 2.35
N TYR A 94 5.50 4.10 2.41
CA TYR A 94 4.76 3.18 1.53
C TYR A 94 4.46 3.81 0.16
N LEU A 95 4.30 5.13 0.09
CA LEU A 95 4.11 5.87 -1.16
C LEU A 95 5.40 6.00 -1.98
N LEU A 96 6.57 6.03 -1.32
CA LEU A 96 7.87 6.11 -1.98
C LEU A 96 8.16 4.89 -2.85
N VAL A 97 7.69 3.70 -2.45
CA VAL A 97 7.81 2.48 -3.26
C VAL A 97 7.10 2.66 -4.60
N HIS A 98 5.93 3.31 -4.61
CA HIS A 98 5.17 3.58 -5.83
C HIS A 98 5.84 4.64 -6.72
N GLN A 99 6.47 5.69 -6.16
CA GLN A 99 7.21 6.67 -6.97
C GLN A 99 8.48 6.06 -7.59
N CYS A 100 9.22 5.25 -6.83
CA CYS A 100 10.37 4.51 -7.35
C CYS A 100 9.97 3.47 -8.40
N LEU A 101 8.88 2.72 -8.19
CA LEU A 101 8.36 1.78 -9.19
C LEU A 101 7.87 2.50 -10.45
N LEU A 102 7.16 3.62 -10.33
CA LEU A 102 6.68 4.38 -11.49
C LEU A 102 7.83 5.01 -12.28
N HIS A 103 8.87 5.50 -11.60
CA HIS A 103 10.08 5.97 -12.28
C HIS A 103 10.80 4.81 -13.01
N TRP A 104 10.78 3.61 -12.45
CA TRP A 104 11.39 2.42 -13.07
C TRP A 104 10.55 1.85 -14.23
N LEU A 105 9.22 1.83 -14.10
CA LEU A 105 8.26 1.36 -15.12
C LEU A 105 8.03 2.35 -16.27
N ARG A 106 8.30 3.65 -16.08
CA ARG A 106 8.19 4.68 -17.14
C ARG A 106 9.39 4.74 -18.09
N GLY A 107 10.32 3.79 -17.99
CA GLY A 107 11.36 3.58 -18.99
C GLY A 107 12.76 3.88 -18.48
N GLY A 108 13.48 2.82 -18.14
CA GLY A 108 14.92 2.78 -18.35
C GLY A 108 15.21 2.84 -19.85
N ALA A 109 15.26 4.06 -20.39
CA ALA A 109 15.84 4.35 -21.70
C ALA A 109 16.09 5.86 -21.81
N SER A 110 17.27 6.30 -21.36
CA SER A 110 18.11 7.29 -22.08
C SER A 110 19.19 7.84 -21.14
N ALA A 111 20.39 7.28 -21.27
CA ALA A 111 21.62 8.08 -21.24
C ALA A 111 22.63 7.35 -22.14
N ARG A 112 22.78 7.88 -23.35
CA ARG A 112 24.00 7.75 -24.14
C ARG A 112 25.12 8.52 -23.43
#